data_AF-A0A5D3FRM9-F1
#
_entry.id   AF-A0A5D3FRM9-F1
#
_cell.length_a   1.000
_cell.length_b   1.000
_cell.length_c   1.000
_cell.angle_alpha   90.00
_cell.angle_beta   90.00
_cell.angle_gamma   90.00
#
_symmetry.space_group_name_H-M   'P 1'
#
loop_
_entity.id
_entity.type
_entity.pdbx_description
1 polymer ?
#
loop_
_entity_poly.entity_id
_entity_poly.type
_entity_poly.pdbx_seq_one_letter_code
_entity_poly.pdbx_strand_id
1 'polypeptide(L)' 'MLGIGRTKVYDLIRTGALRSVRLGGSRRIPASALTEFVAQLEEEADAA' A
#
# COMPACT_ATOMS: atom_id res chain seq x y z
N MET A 1 6.03 10.09 5.63
CA MET A 1 6.40 9.22 4.49
C MET A 1 6.39 7.78 5.02
N LEU A 2 5.89 6.82 4.24
CA LEU A 2 5.46 5.48 4.67
C LEU A 2 6.49 4.57 5.38
N GLY A 3 7.72 4.99 5.65
CA GLY A 3 8.76 4.13 6.28
C GLY A 3 9.18 2.90 5.45
N ILE A 4 8.45 2.58 4.39
CA ILE A 4 8.64 1.44 3.51
C ILE A 4 9.51 1.86 2.31
N GLY A 5 10.50 1.03 1.99
CA GLY A 5 11.36 1.21 0.83
C GLY A 5 10.58 1.17 -0.50
N ARG A 6 11.01 1.97 -1.48
CA ARG A 6 10.35 2.11 -2.80
C ARG A 6 10.11 0.76 -3.49
N THR A 7 11.05 -0.17 -3.39
CA THR A 7 10.94 -1.52 -3.96
C THR A 7 9.72 -2.26 -3.42
N LYS A 8 9.57 -2.28 -2.09
CA LYS A 8 8.45 -2.95 -1.41
C LYS A 8 7.12 -2.29 -1.78
N VAL A 9 7.08 -0.96 -1.89
CA VAL A 9 5.89 -0.24 -2.37
C VAL A 9 5.50 -0.67 -3.79
N TYR A 10 6.47 -0.75 -4.72
CA TYR A 10 6.18 -1.21 -6.07
C TYR A 10 5.79 -2.67 -6.15
N ASP A 11 6.36 -3.53 -5.29
CA ASP A 11 5.93 -4.92 -5.17
C ASP A 11 4.48 -5.01 -4.69
N LEU A 12 4.10 -4.26 -3.65
CA LEU A 12 2.73 -4.21 -3.15
C LEU A 12 1.74 -3.69 -4.21
N ILE A 13 2.15 -2.70 -5.01
CA ILE A 13 1.36 -2.22 -6.14
C ILE A 13 1.25 -3.30 -7.23
N ARG A 14 2.33 -4.05 -7.48
CA ARG A 14 2.39 -5.11 -8.50
C ARG A 14 1.57 -6.34 -8.10
N THR A 15 1.57 -6.72 -6.82
CA THR A 15 0.77 -7.82 -6.29
C THR A 15 -0.70 -7.45 -6.13
N GLY A 16 -1.04 -6.16 -6.23
CA GLY A 16 -2.40 -5.65 -6.02
C GLY A 16 -2.76 -5.44 -4.55
N ALA A 17 -1.83 -5.74 -3.62
CA ALA A 17 -2.02 -5.52 -2.19
C ALA A 17 -2.14 -4.03 -1.82
N LEU A 18 -1.54 -3.14 -2.61
CA LEU A 18 -1.67 -1.70 -2.42
C LEU A 18 -2.23 -1.02 -3.66
N ARG A 19 -3.45 -0.50 -3.54
CA ARG A 19 -4.10 0.22 -4.63
C ARG A 19 -3.35 1.52 -4.91
N SER A 20 -3.12 1.80 -6.19
CA SER A 20 -2.50 3.04 -6.64
C SER A 20 -3.30 3.66 -7.77
N VAL A 21 -3.36 4.99 -7.79
CA VAL A 21 -3.94 5.78 -8.87
C VAL A 21 -2.83 6.42 -9.67
N ARG A 22 -2.94 6.35 -11.00
CA ARG A 22 -2.00 7.03 -11.89
C ARG A 22 -2.44 8.48 -12.04
N LEU A 23 -1.60 9.41 -11.61
CA LEU A 23 -1.78 10.85 -11.81
C LEU A 23 -0.67 11.33 -12.74
N GLY A 24 -0.97 11.34 -14.05
CA GLY A 24 0.01 11.65 -15.11
C GLY A 24 1.21 10.71 -15.10
N GLY A 25 2.41 11.27 -14.91
CA GLY A 25 3.68 10.53 -14.83
C GLY A 25 3.98 9.92 -13.46
N SER A 26 3.14 10.15 -12.44
CA SER A 26 3.35 9.67 -11.07
C SER A 26 2.28 8.68 -10.64
N ARG A 27 2.65 7.70 -9.82
CA ARG A 27 1.70 6.87 -9.07
C ARG A 27 1.47 7.50 -7.71
N ARG A 28 0.21 7.72 -7.34
CA ARG A 28 -0.22 8.18 -6.03
C ARG A 28 -0.97 7.06 -5.34
N ILE A 29 -0.78 6.94 -4.04
CA ILE A 29 -1.53 6.00 -3.21
C ILE A 29 -2.66 6.81 -2.57
N PRO A 30 -3.94 6.46 -2.80
CA PRO A 30 -5.04 7.11 -2.11
C PRO A 30 -4.97 6.83 -0.60
N ALA A 31 -5.37 7.80 0.22
CA ALA A 31 -5.34 7.65 1.68
C ALA A 31 -6.21 6.47 2.16
N SER A 32 -7.37 6.24 1.53
CA SER A 32 -8.23 5.10 1.83
C SER A 32 -7.56 3.76 1.58
N ALA A 33 -6.81 3.62 0.48
CA ALA A 33 -6.06 2.40 0.19
C ALA A 33 -4.94 2.16 1.20
N LEU A 34 -4.36 3.23 1.75
CA LEU A 34 -3.38 3.09 2.81
C LEU A 34 -4.03 2.61 4.12
N THR A 35 -5.17 3.19 4.50
CA THR A 35 -5.90 2.78 5.70
C THR A 35 -6.34 1.32 5.61
N GLU A 36 -6.90 0.90 4.48
CA GLU A 36 -7.27 -0.51 4.24
C GLU A 36 -6.06 -1.44 4.34
N PHE A 37 -4.94 -1.05 3.75
CA PHE A 37 -3.71 -1.86 3.81
C PHE A 37 -3.17 -2.01 5.24
N VAL A 38 -3.21 -0.92 6.04
CA VAL A 38 -2.81 -0.99 7.45
C VAL A 38 -3.77 -1.84 8.25
N ALA A 39 -5.08 -1.70 8.05
CA ALA A 39 -6.09 -2.52 8.73
C ALA A 39 -5.90 -4.02 8.43
N GLN A 40 -5.63 -4.38 7.18
CA GLN A 40 -5.30 -5.77 6.82
C GLN A 40 -4.04 -6.28 7.51
N LEU A 41 -2.99 -5.45 7.62
CA LEU A 41 -1.76 -5.82 8.33
C LEU A 41 -1.98 -5.96 9.84
N GLU A 42 -2.82 -5.13 10.43
CA GLU A 42 -3.20 -5.23 11.85
C GLU A 42 -4.01 -6.51 12.08
N GLU A 43 -4.97 -6.84 11.22
CA GLU A 43 -5.72 -8.11 11.28
C GLU A 43 -4.81 -9.34 11.11
N GLU A 44 -3.86 -9.31 10.16
CA GLU A 44 -2.88 -10.38 9.99
C GLU A 44 -1.94 -10.52 11.20
N ALA A 45 -1.60 -9.41 11.86
CA ALA A 45 -0.75 -9.40 13.04
C ALA A 45 -1.49 -9.87 14.31
N ASP A 46 -2.76 -9.51 14.47
CA ASP A 46 -3.61 -9.94 15.58
C ASP A 46 -4.06 -11.41 15.44
N ALA A 47 -4.06 -11.94 14.22
CA ALA A 47 -4.38 -13.35 13.95
C ALA A 47 -3.20 -14.32 14.17
N ALA A 48 -2.00 -13.82 14.48
CA ALA A 48 -0.76 -14.60 14.69
C ALA A 48 -0.37 -14.72 16.17
#